data_AF-A0A7X7NZT1-F1
#
_entry.id   AF-A0A7X7NZT1-F1
#
_cell.length_a   1.000
_cell.length_b   1.000
_cell.length_c   1.000
_cell.angle_alpha   90.00
_cell.angle_beta   90.00
_cell.angle_gamma   90.00
#
_symmetry.space_group_name_H-M   'P 1'
#
loop_
_entity.id
_entity.type
_entity.pdbx_description
1 polymer ?
#
loop_
_entity_poly.entity_id
_entity_poly.type
_entity_poly.pdbx_seq_one_letter_code
_entity_poly.pdbx_strand_id
1 'polypeptide(L)' 'MAEKFISRRNIDYLLFEVFKVEKLTQYEYFQDHSRQTFNLVVDTAYKLASEKLFPVFPEMESHPP' A
#
# COMPACT_ATOMS: atom_id res chain seq x y z
N MET A 1 17.32 13.27 -0.51
CA MET A 1 15.93 13.58 -0.83
C MET A 1 15.08 12.39 -0.42
N ALA A 2 14.45 12.41 0.76
CA ALA A 2 13.24 11.61 0.95
C ALA A 2 12.15 12.34 0.16
N GLU A 3 12.27 12.31 -1.17
CA GLU A 3 11.22 12.81 -2.05
C GLU A 3 9.94 12.08 -1.67
N LYS A 4 8.84 12.82 -1.67
CA LYS A 4 7.49 12.31 -1.42
C LYS A 4 7.21 11.16 -2.40
N PHE A 5 7.59 9.94 -2.04
CA PHE A 5 7.41 8.75 -2.87
C PHE A 5 5.92 8.41 -2.95
N ILE A 6 5.28 8.26 -1.79
CA ILE A 6 3.82 8.19 -1.66
C ILE A 6 3.38 8.85 -0.34
N SER A 7 2.15 9.34 -0.29
CA SER A 7 1.53 9.84 0.94
C SER A 7 0.80 8.72 1.68
N ARG A 8 1.46 8.09 2.64
CA ARG A 8 0.83 7.04 3.47
C ARG A 8 -0.42 7.55 4.18
N ARG A 9 -0.35 8.75 4.75
CA ARG A 9 -1.49 9.41 5.40
C ARG A 9 -2.71 9.49 4.49
N ASN A 10 -2.52 9.83 3.21
CA ASN A 10 -3.63 9.95 2.27
C ASN A 10 -4.24 8.58 1.93
N ILE A 11 -3.41 7.54 1.81
CA ILE A 11 -3.88 6.17 1.58
C ILE A 11 -4.72 5.70 2.78
N ASP A 12 -4.24 5.92 4.00
CA ASP A 12 -4.97 5.54 5.21
C ASP A 12 -6.30 6.31 5.32
N TYR A 13 -6.30 7.62 5.00
CA TYR A 13 -7.52 8.44 4.96
C TYR A 13 -8.54 7.87 3.96
N LEU A 14 -8.10 7.56 2.74
CA LEU A 14 -8.98 6.98 1.72
C LEU A 14 -9.54 5.63 2.17
N LEU A 15 -8.70 4.73 2.68
CA LEU A 15 -9.12 3.39 3.08
C LEU A 15 -10.09 3.39 4.27
N PHE A 16 -9.78 4.13 5.33
CA PHE A 16 -10.51 4.04 6.59
C PHE A 16 -11.60 5.09 6.75
N GLU A 17 -11.38 6.32 6.28
CA GLU A 17 -12.35 7.40 6.47
C GLU A 17 -13.32 7.53 5.30
N VAL A 18 -12.81 7.50 4.07
CA VAL A 18 -13.63 7.65 2.86
C VAL A 18 -14.34 6.34 2.52
N PHE A 19 -13.58 5.26 2.29
CA PHE A 19 -14.13 3.98 1.85
C PHE A 19 -14.62 3.10 2.98
N LYS A 20 -14.16 3.34 4.22
CA LYS A 20 -14.52 2.54 5.40
C LYS A 20 -14.30 1.05 5.15
N VAL A 21 -13.11 0.69 4.66
CA VAL A 21 -12.73 -0.65 4.19
C VAL A 21 -13.01 -1.76 5.21
N GLU A 22 -12.98 -1.43 6.50
CA GLU A 22 -13.34 -2.37 7.58
C GLU A 22 -14.77 -2.91 7.45
N LYS A 23 -15.69 -2.17 6.81
CA LYS A 23 -17.04 -2.65 6.53
C LYS A 23 -17.07 -3.84 5.57
N LEU A 24 -16.02 -4.09 4.79
CA LEU A 24 -15.97 -5.27 3.92
C LEU A 24 -15.95 -6.56 4.75
N THR A 25 -15.43 -6.53 5.97
CA THR A 25 -15.34 -7.70 6.88
C THR A 25 -16.70 -8.26 7.29
N GLN A 26 -17.80 -7.54 7.04
CA GLN A 26 -19.16 -8.06 7.25
C GLN A 26 -19.56 -9.13 6.23
N TYR A 27 -18.89 -9.19 5.08
CA TYR A 27 -19.16 -10.18 4.04
C TYR A 27 -18.31 -11.42 4.30
N GLU A 28 -18.91 -12.60 4.13
CA GLU A 28 -18.28 -13.91 4.37
C GLU A 28 -16.90 -14.05 3.69
N TYR A 29 -16.76 -13.53 2.48
CA TYR A 29 -15.51 -13.59 1.73
C TYR A 29 -14.34 -12.81 2.41
N PHE A 30 -14.63 -11.75 3.17
CA PHE A 30 -13.61 -10.90 3.80
C PHE A 30 -13.61 -11.02 5.33
N GLN A 31 -14.35 -11.97 5.90
CA GLN A 31 -14.58 -12.06 7.35
C GLN A 31 -13.30 -12.30 8.16
N ASP A 32 -12.29 -12.94 7.55
CA ASP A 32 -11.00 -13.22 8.19
C ASP A 32 -10.04 -12.02 8.18
N HIS A 33 -10.44 -10.88 7.61
CA HIS A 33 -9.64 -9.67 7.59
C HIS A 33 -9.98 -8.74 8.75
N SER A 34 -9.01 -7.90 9.09
CA SER A 34 -9.15 -6.89 10.13
C SER A 34 -8.43 -5.61 9.71
N ARG A 35 -8.65 -4.53 10.47
CA ARG A 35 -7.87 -3.30 10.34
C ARG A 35 -6.36 -3.55 10.34
N GLN A 36 -5.92 -4.46 11.21
CA GLN A 36 -4.52 -4.85 11.33
C GLN A 36 -4.05 -5.53 10.03
N THR A 37 -4.84 -6.43 9.47
CA THR A 37 -4.53 -7.10 8.19
C THR A 37 -4.41 -6.08 7.05
N PHE A 38 -5.34 -5.12 6.94
CA PHE A 38 -5.29 -4.09 5.91
C PHE A 38 -4.03 -3.21 6.06
N ASN A 39 -3.72 -2.77 7.28
CA ASN A 39 -2.51 -1.99 7.54
C ASN A 39 -1.24 -2.78 7.18
N LEU A 40 -1.16 -4.04 7.59
CA LEU A 40 -0.02 -4.91 7.31
C LEU A 40 0.24 -5.06 5.81
N VAL A 41 -0.81 -5.21 5.01
CA VAL A 41 -0.68 -5.30 3.54
C VAL A 41 -0.12 -4.00 2.96
N VAL A 42 -0.64 -2.85 3.38
CA VAL A 42 -0.15 -1.53 2.93
C VAL A 42 1.30 -1.29 3.37
N ASP A 43 1.65 -1.65 4.60
CA ASP A 43 3.02 -1.57 5.13
C ASP A 43 3.98 -2.43 4.31
N THR A 44 3.59 -3.66 4.03
CA THR A 44 4.40 -4.62 3.27
C THR A 44 4.60 -4.13 1.84
N ALA A 45 3.54 -3.63 1.20
CA ALA A 45 3.63 -3.05 -0.14
C ALA A 45 4.55 -1.82 -0.17
N TYR A 46 4.45 -0.94 0.83
CA TYR A 46 5.34 0.22 0.95
C TYR A 46 6.79 -0.20 1.07
N LYS A 47 7.09 -1.17 1.94
CA LYS A 47 8.45 -1.70 2.15
C LYS A 47 9.01 -2.32 0.88
N LEU A 48 8.22 -3.14 0.18
CA LEU A 48 8.63 -3.73 -1.09
C LEU A 48 8.94 -2.64 -2.13
N ALA A 49 8.06 -1.65 -2.25
CA ALA A 49 8.21 -0.57 -3.20
C ALA A 49 9.46 0.26 -2.92
N SER A 50 9.73 0.61 -1.66
CA SER A 50 10.87 1.46 -1.29
C SER A 50 12.20 0.71 -1.29
N GLU A 51 12.23 -0.56 -0.85
CA GLU A 51 13.48 -1.31 -0.68
C GLU A 51 13.91 -2.10 -1.93
N LYS A 52 12.96 -2.50 -2.78
CA LYS A 52 13.24 -3.40 -3.92
C LYS A 52 12.93 -2.79 -5.26
N LEU A 53 11.78 -2.11 -5.41
CA LEU A 53 11.33 -1.63 -6.72
C LEU A 53 11.91 -0.25 -7.07
N PHE A 54 11.86 0.70 -6.15
CA PHE A 54 12.36 2.05 -6.38
C PHE A 54 13.87 2.11 -6.70
N PRO A 55 14.75 1.32 -6.04
CA PRO A 55 16.18 1.35 -6.35
C PRO A 55 16.53 0.90 -7.77
N VAL A 56 15.77 -0.05 -8.34
CA VAL A 56 16.03 -0.58 -9.70
C VAL A 56 15.29 0.19 -10.79
N PHE A 57 14.35 1.05 -10.42
CA PHE A 57 13.54 1.82 -11.37
C PHE A 57 14.37 2.64 -12.38
N PRO A 58 15.42 3.38 -11.98
CA PRO A 58 16.21 4.16 -12.95
C PRO A 58 16.96 3.29 -13.98
N GLU A 59 17.45 2.12 -13.55
CA GLU A 59 18.13 1.17 -14.43
C GLU A 59 17.16 0.60 -15.46
N MET A 60 15.96 0.20 -15.00
CA MET A 60 14.90 -0.32 -15.86
C MET A 60 14.39 0.74 -16.86
N GLU A 61 14.25 1.99 -16.42
CA GLU A 61 13.84 3.10 -17.29
C GLU A 61 14.88 3.38 -18.39
N SER A 62 16.17 3.23 -18.07
CA SER A 62 17.27 3.46 -19.01
C SER A 62 17.50 2.30 -19.99
N HIS A 63 17.03 1.09 -19.66
CA HIS A 63 17.22 -0.13 -20.47
C HIS A 63 15.89 -0.87 -20.67
N PRO A 64 14.97 -0.33 -21.50
CA PRO A 64 13.74 -1.03 -21.85
C PRO A 64 14.03 -2.30 -22.69
N PRO A 65 13.19 -3.35 -22.58
CA PRO A 65 13.32 -4.58 -23.37
C PRO A 65 13.08 -4.39 -24.87
#